data_AF-A0ABD5PBM2-F1
#
_entry.id   AF-A0ABD5PBM2-F1
#
_cell.length_a   1.000
_cell.length_b   1.000
_cell.length_c   1.000
_cell.angle_alpha   90.00
_cell.angle_beta   90.00
_cell.angle_gamma   90.00
#
_symmetry.space_group_name_H-M   'P 1'
#
loop_
_entity.id
_entity.type
_entity.pdbx_description
1 polymer ?
#
loop_
_entity_poly.entity_id
_entity_poly.type
_entity_poly.pdbx_seq_one_letter_code
_entity_poly.pdbx_strand_id
1 'polypeptide(L)'
;MEEAESGYRVAVKPSARAANEAVESFVGERGEQVDFTSEAQADAVARRLSTAGETPVGVQCAAPQDPTPVDAYLVADPERRTEVPTGSAESGLTFDVSGNQYGALGEALVLSRRRDPPLLTHVVREDPALDLSPGETERLHVVVDTDPEPVCCVDPETGERREWRPDCRAVASLGADGRTLTEYWCEVKTGAASFQRGQRAAMETKAREAPVLAIRVDVDDLPDSYTARVERVSPADGDDPVPNGDGGTMVVRSSTEGAQGGTREGTLDEFT
;
A
#
# COMPACT_ATOMS: atom_id res chain seq x y z
N MET A 1 40.66 -22.06 6.24
CA MET A 1 39.78 -20.87 6.22
C MET A 1 38.50 -21.35 6.86
N GLU A 2 38.38 -21.13 8.17
CA GLU A 2 37.16 -21.46 8.92
C GLU A 2 36.02 -20.60 8.36
N GLU A 3 34.99 -21.24 7.81
CA GLU A 3 33.70 -20.59 7.64
C GLU A 3 33.19 -20.25 9.05
N ALA A 4 33.11 -18.96 9.36
CA ALA A 4 32.41 -18.52 10.56
C ALA A 4 30.97 -19.06 10.47
N GLU A 5 30.55 -19.89 11.42
CA GLU A 5 29.13 -20.22 11.60
C GLU A 5 28.37 -18.90 11.75
N SER A 6 27.76 -18.41 10.68
CA SER A 6 26.95 -17.21 10.72
C SER A 6 25.69 -17.57 11.52
N GLY A 7 25.65 -17.14 12.79
CA GLY A 7 24.49 -17.28 13.64
C GLY A 7 23.24 -16.67 12.99
N TYR A 8 22.07 -17.14 13.38
CA TYR A 8 20.77 -16.69 12.91
C TYR A 8 20.27 -15.51 13.74
N ARG A 9 20.36 -14.30 13.21
CA ARG A 9 20.05 -13.05 13.91
C ARG A 9 18.59 -12.66 13.74
N VAL A 10 17.89 -12.43 14.84
CA VAL A 10 16.47 -12.05 14.85
C VAL A 10 16.27 -10.71 15.53
N ALA A 11 15.56 -9.79 14.88
CA ALA A 11 15.13 -8.54 15.50
C ALA A 11 13.70 -8.65 16.06
N VAL A 12 13.49 -8.20 17.28
CA VAL A 12 12.18 -8.20 17.94
C VAL A 12 11.42 -6.92 17.58
N LYS A 13 10.25 -7.06 16.93
CA LYS A 13 9.45 -5.90 16.56
C LYS A 13 8.70 -5.31 17.78
N PRO A 14 8.48 -3.98 17.83
CA PRO A 14 7.66 -3.34 18.86
C PRO A 14 6.26 -3.95 19.00
N SER A 15 5.67 -4.43 17.90
CA SER A 15 4.37 -5.09 17.92
C SER A 15 4.37 -6.40 18.72
N ALA A 16 5.45 -7.18 18.69
CA ALA A 16 5.57 -8.41 19.47
C ALA A 16 5.66 -8.12 20.97
N ARG A 17 6.40 -7.05 21.34
CA ARG A 17 6.56 -6.57 22.70
C ARG A 17 5.25 -6.06 23.31
N ALA A 18 4.54 -5.23 22.54
CA ALA A 18 3.27 -4.68 22.97
C ALA A 18 2.17 -5.75 23.13
N ALA A 19 2.24 -6.83 22.34
CA ALA A 19 1.22 -7.89 22.35
C ALA A 19 1.52 -9.05 23.33
N ASN A 20 2.78 -9.23 23.73
CA ASN A 20 3.20 -10.36 24.57
C ASN A 20 4.24 -9.91 25.62
N GLU A 21 3.84 -9.89 26.90
CA GLU A 21 4.70 -9.46 28.01
C GLU A 21 5.95 -10.35 28.22
N ALA A 22 5.89 -11.62 27.84
CA ALA A 22 7.04 -12.51 27.88
C ALA A 22 8.08 -12.10 26.84
N VAL A 23 7.66 -11.52 25.70
CA VAL A 23 8.56 -10.91 24.73
C VAL A 23 9.17 -9.61 25.27
N GLU A 24 8.41 -8.77 25.97
CA GLU A 24 8.98 -7.58 26.63
C GLU A 24 10.05 -7.95 27.65
N SER A 25 9.77 -8.96 28.49
CA SER A 25 10.73 -9.49 29.46
C SER A 25 11.97 -10.07 28.77
N PHE A 26 11.77 -10.83 27.70
CA PHE A 26 12.85 -11.39 26.88
C PHE A 26 13.75 -10.31 26.27
N VAL A 27 13.16 -9.21 25.75
CA VAL A 27 13.90 -8.06 25.24
C VAL A 27 14.65 -7.33 26.36
N GLY A 28 14.06 -7.21 27.55
CA GLY A 28 14.73 -6.64 28.72
C GLY A 28 16.00 -7.40 29.13
N GLU A 29 16.02 -8.73 28.93
CA GLU A 29 17.18 -9.57 29.24
C GLU A 29 18.20 -9.67 28.11
N ARG A 30 17.76 -9.72 26.85
CA ARG A 30 18.60 -10.09 25.69
C ARG A 30 18.81 -8.96 24.69
N GLY A 31 18.07 -7.86 24.81
CA GLY A 31 18.04 -6.79 23.83
C GLY A 31 17.07 -7.03 22.67
N GLU A 32 16.97 -6.05 21.78
CA GLU A 32 16.02 -6.04 20.65
C GLU A 32 16.53 -6.82 19.43
N GLN A 33 17.81 -7.21 19.41
CA GLN A 33 18.39 -8.07 18.40
C GLN A 33 19.08 -9.24 19.11
N VAL A 34 18.67 -10.46 18.76
CA VAL A 34 19.14 -11.66 19.43
C VAL A 34 19.75 -12.60 18.39
N ASP A 35 20.98 -13.01 18.66
CA ASP A 35 21.70 -14.00 17.86
C ASP A 35 21.34 -15.41 18.35
N PHE A 36 20.87 -16.25 17.44
CA PHE A 36 20.61 -17.66 17.64
C PHE A 36 21.63 -18.51 16.90
N THR A 37 21.76 -19.77 17.30
CA THR A 37 22.62 -20.75 16.60
C THR A 37 21.99 -21.24 15.30
N SER A 38 20.66 -21.17 15.19
CA SER A 38 19.90 -21.57 13.99
C SER A 38 18.47 -21.05 14.01
N GLU A 39 17.82 -21.05 12.85
CA GLU A 39 16.38 -20.80 12.69
C GLU A 39 15.52 -21.68 13.61
N ALA A 40 15.83 -22.98 13.67
CA ALA A 40 15.10 -23.94 14.52
C ALA A 40 15.17 -23.57 16.01
N GLN A 41 16.28 -22.96 16.45
CA GLN A 41 16.41 -22.46 17.82
C GLN A 41 15.57 -21.20 18.04
N ALA A 42 15.56 -20.27 17.08
CA ALA A 42 14.70 -19.09 17.12
C ALA A 42 13.22 -19.49 17.21
N ASP A 43 12.77 -20.46 16.40
CA ASP A 43 11.41 -21.00 16.44
C ASP A 43 11.06 -21.66 17.77
N ALA A 44 11.99 -22.41 18.35
CA ALA A 44 11.79 -23.03 19.66
C ALA A 44 11.61 -21.97 20.76
N VAL A 45 12.34 -20.85 20.67
CA VAL A 45 12.17 -19.72 21.58
C VAL A 45 10.86 -19.00 21.33
N ALA A 46 10.48 -18.75 20.08
CA ALA A 46 9.19 -18.16 19.74
C ALA A 46 8.03 -18.99 20.31
N ARG A 47 8.04 -20.33 20.12
CA ARG A 47 7.03 -21.24 20.71
C ARG A 47 6.94 -21.14 22.24
N ARG A 48 8.09 -21.05 22.91
CA ARG A 48 8.14 -20.88 24.38
C ARG A 48 7.54 -19.53 24.80
N LEU A 49 7.87 -18.44 24.09
CA LEU A 49 7.33 -17.11 24.36
C LEU A 49 5.81 -17.05 24.09
N SER A 50 5.34 -17.72 23.04
CA SER A 50 3.91 -17.86 22.73
C SER A 50 3.15 -18.63 23.81
N THR A 51 3.80 -19.59 24.47
CA THR A 51 3.20 -20.35 25.59
C THR A 51 3.20 -19.53 26.89
N ALA A 52 4.17 -18.62 27.06
CA ALA A 52 4.35 -17.84 28.27
C ALA A 52 3.55 -16.53 28.30
N GLY A 53 3.13 -16.01 27.15
CA GLY A 53 2.37 -14.76 27.03
C GLY A 53 0.98 -14.95 26.44
N GLU A 54 0.16 -13.89 26.51
CA GLU A 54 -1.26 -13.92 26.11
C GLU A 54 -1.47 -13.99 24.60
N THR A 55 -0.64 -13.28 23.81
CA THR A 55 -0.70 -13.30 22.34
C THR A 55 0.44 -14.15 21.78
N PRO A 56 0.17 -15.13 20.92
CA PRO A 56 1.23 -15.88 20.27
C PRO A 56 2.14 -14.98 19.42
N VAL A 57 3.40 -15.40 19.30
CA VAL A 57 4.42 -14.75 18.48
C VAL A 57 5.09 -15.77 17.57
N GLY A 58 5.62 -15.29 16.44
CA GLY A 58 6.23 -16.11 15.40
C GLY A 58 7.52 -15.51 14.87
N VAL A 59 8.38 -16.37 14.33
CA VAL A 59 9.55 -15.96 13.55
C VAL A 59 9.11 -15.76 12.10
N GLN A 60 9.38 -14.58 11.56
CA GLN A 60 9.11 -14.25 10.18
C GLN A 60 10.44 -13.93 9.50
N CYS A 61 10.81 -14.70 8.48
CA CYS A 61 12.03 -14.45 7.71
C CYS A 61 12.08 -13.00 7.21
N ALA A 62 13.27 -12.41 7.29
CA ALA A 62 13.52 -11.13 6.66
C ALA A 62 13.26 -11.29 5.16
N ALA A 63 12.63 -10.28 4.55
CA ALA A 63 12.50 -10.29 3.10
C ALA A 63 13.92 -10.28 2.49
N PRO A 64 14.19 -11.01 1.39
CA PRO A 64 15.51 -11.04 0.76
C PRO A 64 16.13 -9.66 0.48
N GLN A 65 15.27 -8.66 0.31
CA GLN A 65 15.59 -7.26 0.05
C GLN A 65 15.59 -6.35 1.29
N ASP A 66 15.53 -6.90 2.50
CA ASP A 66 15.60 -6.12 3.74
C ASP A 66 17.07 -5.74 4.03
N PRO A 67 17.45 -4.45 4.02
CA PRO A 67 18.79 -3.97 4.33
C PRO A 67 19.11 -4.05 5.83
N THR A 68 18.14 -4.41 6.67
CA THR A 68 18.39 -4.66 8.09
C THR A 68 19.25 -5.92 8.19
N PRO A 69 20.41 -5.88 8.87
CA PRO A 69 21.32 -7.02 8.93
C PRO A 69 20.83 -8.08 9.92
N VAL A 70 19.67 -8.67 9.62
CA VAL A 70 18.96 -9.69 10.40
C VAL A 70 18.42 -10.75 9.45
N ASP A 71 18.37 -12.00 9.90
CA ASP A 71 17.82 -13.12 9.14
C ASP A 71 16.30 -13.21 9.28
N ALA A 72 15.75 -12.74 10.41
CA ALA A 72 14.32 -12.75 10.67
C ALA A 72 13.86 -11.71 11.70
N TYR A 73 12.54 -11.65 11.88
CA TYR A 73 11.85 -10.83 12.84
C TYR A 73 10.99 -11.68 13.77
N LEU A 74 11.00 -11.36 15.07
CA LEU A 74 10.00 -11.85 16.00
C LEU A 74 8.81 -10.88 15.99
N VAL A 75 7.64 -11.37 15.58
CA VAL A 75 6.41 -10.57 15.39
C VAL A 75 5.26 -11.16 16.19
N ALA A 76 4.28 -10.31 16.54
CA ALA A 76 3.01 -10.79 17.05
C ALA A 76 2.30 -11.64 15.96
N ASP A 77 1.85 -12.83 16.34
CA ASP A 77 1.17 -13.78 15.47
C ASP A 77 -0.14 -14.24 16.12
N PRO A 78 -1.10 -13.32 16.36
CA PRO A 78 -2.38 -13.72 16.91
C PRO A 78 -3.05 -14.73 15.99
N GLU A 79 -3.59 -15.81 16.55
CA GLU A 79 -4.44 -16.74 15.80
C GLU A 79 -5.56 -15.96 15.11
N ARG A 80 -5.49 -15.86 13.78
CA ARG A 80 -6.54 -15.23 12.99
C ARG A 80 -7.58 -16.26 12.60
N ARG A 81 -8.83 -15.97 12.88
CA ARG A 81 -9.99 -16.82 12.57
C ARG A 81 -10.43 -16.64 11.12
N THR A 82 -9.52 -16.86 10.19
CA THR A 82 -9.77 -16.70 8.75
C THR A 82 -10.49 -17.91 8.14
N GLU A 83 -10.40 -19.08 8.79
CA GLU A 83 -11.02 -20.33 8.30
C GLU A 83 -12.13 -20.86 9.21
N VAL A 84 -11.97 -20.71 10.54
CA VAL A 84 -12.97 -21.16 11.53
C VAL A 84 -13.64 -19.95 12.17
N PRO A 85 -14.93 -19.67 11.87
CA PRO A 85 -15.61 -18.49 12.36
C PRO A 85 -16.01 -18.61 13.83
N THR A 86 -16.34 -17.48 14.44
CA THR A 86 -17.17 -17.45 15.65
C THR A 86 -18.64 -17.27 15.33
N GLY A 87 -19.50 -17.71 16.25
CA GLY A 87 -20.95 -17.68 16.10
C GLY A 87 -21.53 -18.96 15.51
N SER A 88 -22.76 -18.90 15.03
CA SER A 88 -23.45 -20.03 14.42
C SER A 88 -24.16 -19.60 13.14
N ALA A 89 -24.64 -20.57 12.35
CA ALA A 89 -25.44 -20.26 11.16
C ALA A 89 -26.71 -19.45 11.49
N GLU A 90 -27.21 -19.54 12.73
CA GLU A 90 -28.41 -18.84 13.18
C GLU A 90 -28.11 -17.44 13.72
N SER A 91 -26.95 -17.23 14.36
CA SER A 91 -26.57 -15.94 14.97
C SER A 91 -25.60 -15.10 14.14
N GLY A 92 -25.08 -15.65 13.04
CA GLY A 92 -24.09 -15.03 12.17
C GLY A 92 -22.69 -15.61 12.40
N LEU A 93 -21.95 -15.79 11.31
CA LEU A 93 -20.57 -16.26 11.30
C LEU A 93 -19.64 -15.06 11.17
N THR A 94 -18.71 -14.92 12.11
CA THR A 94 -17.69 -13.85 12.10
C THR A 94 -16.32 -14.44 11.84
N PHE A 95 -15.67 -13.93 10.79
CA PHE A 95 -14.29 -14.26 10.41
C PHE A 95 -13.40 -13.04 10.59
N ASP A 96 -12.15 -13.27 10.97
CA ASP A 96 -11.17 -12.18 11.01
C ASP A 96 -10.70 -11.84 9.59
N VAL A 97 -10.45 -10.55 9.35
CA VAL A 97 -9.95 -10.07 8.05
C VAL A 97 -8.43 -10.28 7.97
N SER A 98 -7.99 -11.01 6.95
CA SER A 98 -6.56 -11.14 6.63
C SER A 98 -6.01 -9.87 5.98
N GLY A 99 -4.69 -9.69 6.04
CA GLY A 99 -4.02 -8.59 5.33
C GLY A 99 -4.29 -8.60 3.81
N ASN A 100 -4.38 -9.78 3.21
CA ASN A 100 -4.69 -9.94 1.78
C ASN A 100 -6.12 -9.50 1.44
N GLN A 101 -7.10 -9.87 2.28
CA GLN A 101 -8.49 -9.42 2.10
C GLN A 101 -8.63 -7.90 2.29
N TYR A 102 -7.91 -7.34 3.25
CA TYR A 102 -7.86 -5.89 3.47
C TYR A 102 -7.20 -5.16 2.28
N GLY A 103 -6.12 -5.72 1.72
CA GLY A 103 -5.51 -5.25 0.46
C GLY A 103 -6.50 -5.24 -0.70
N ALA A 104 -7.14 -6.38 -0.96
CA ALA A 104 -8.11 -6.55 -2.03
C ALA A 104 -9.30 -5.57 -1.95
N LEU A 105 -9.70 -5.14 -0.74
CA LEU A 105 -10.74 -4.13 -0.56
C LEU A 105 -10.32 -2.76 -1.12
N GLY A 106 -9.08 -2.32 -0.87
CA GLY A 106 -8.58 -1.05 -1.40
C GLY A 106 -8.39 -1.10 -2.91
N GLU A 107 -7.87 -2.21 -3.45
CA GLU A 107 -7.81 -2.44 -4.89
C GLU A 107 -9.20 -2.38 -5.52
N ALA A 108 -10.20 -3.04 -4.92
CA ALA A 108 -11.57 -3.04 -5.42
C ALA A 108 -12.16 -1.62 -5.50
N LEU A 109 -11.87 -0.74 -4.54
CA LEU A 109 -12.33 0.66 -4.58
C LEU A 109 -11.74 1.42 -5.78
N VAL A 110 -10.43 1.26 -6.03
CA VAL A 110 -9.72 1.94 -7.13
C VAL A 110 -10.08 1.35 -8.50
N LEU A 111 -10.21 0.03 -8.58
CA LEU A 111 -10.35 -0.74 -9.83
C LEU A 111 -11.79 -1.13 -10.16
N SER A 112 -12.77 -0.73 -9.34
CA SER A 112 -14.19 -1.06 -9.51
C SER A 112 -14.76 -0.70 -10.89
N ARG A 113 -14.18 0.31 -11.57
CA ARG A 113 -14.61 0.74 -12.90
C ARG A 113 -13.48 0.56 -13.90
N ARG A 114 -13.71 -0.29 -14.90
CA ARG A 114 -12.79 -0.45 -16.05
C ARG A 114 -12.67 0.79 -16.91
N ARG A 115 -13.71 1.64 -16.93
CA ARG A 115 -13.73 2.90 -17.67
C ARG A 115 -14.07 4.05 -16.73
N ASP A 116 -13.28 5.10 -16.85
CA ASP A 116 -13.38 6.35 -16.10
C ASP A 116 -13.49 6.13 -14.58
N PRO A 117 -12.55 5.38 -13.96
CA PRO A 117 -12.50 5.24 -12.50
C PRO A 117 -12.26 6.60 -11.82
N PRO A 118 -13.05 6.99 -10.81
CA PRO A 118 -13.04 8.36 -10.29
C PRO A 118 -11.66 8.87 -9.88
N LEU A 119 -10.89 8.05 -9.15
CA LEU A 119 -9.56 8.42 -8.68
C LEU A 119 -8.59 8.66 -9.83
N LEU A 120 -8.40 7.67 -10.71
CA LEU A 120 -7.41 7.78 -11.78
C LEU A 120 -7.84 8.84 -12.80
N THR A 121 -9.13 8.95 -13.14
CA THR A 121 -9.62 10.04 -13.99
C THR A 121 -9.31 11.41 -13.39
N HIS A 122 -9.47 11.59 -12.08
CA HIS A 122 -9.09 12.85 -11.44
C HIS A 122 -7.58 13.11 -11.52
N VAL A 123 -6.75 12.09 -11.23
CA VAL A 123 -5.28 12.20 -11.34
C VAL A 123 -4.82 12.59 -12.75
N VAL A 124 -5.42 12.00 -13.80
CA VAL A 124 -5.07 12.32 -15.19
C VAL A 124 -5.50 13.74 -15.55
N ARG A 125 -6.67 14.20 -15.09
CA ARG A 125 -7.16 15.56 -15.36
C ARG A 125 -6.26 16.64 -14.76
N GLU A 126 -5.75 16.38 -13.56
CA GLU A 126 -4.88 17.30 -12.83
C GLU A 126 -3.38 17.12 -13.18
N ASP A 127 -3.04 16.27 -14.17
CA ASP A 127 -1.66 16.07 -14.57
C ASP A 127 -1.12 17.28 -15.35
N PRO A 128 -0.18 18.07 -14.77
CA PRO A 128 0.36 19.23 -15.44
C PRO A 128 1.18 18.88 -16.69
N ALA A 129 1.66 17.64 -16.82
CA ALA A 129 2.40 17.19 -17.99
C ALA A 129 1.51 17.03 -19.24
N LEU A 130 0.19 16.94 -19.08
CA LEU A 130 -0.74 16.77 -20.18
C LEU A 130 -1.26 18.11 -20.74
N ASP A 131 -1.21 19.19 -19.95
CA ASP A 131 -1.65 20.55 -20.33
C ASP A 131 -2.98 20.58 -21.10
N LEU A 132 -3.99 19.88 -20.56
CA LEU A 132 -5.27 19.69 -21.23
C LEU A 132 -6.11 20.97 -21.22
N SER A 133 -6.62 21.37 -22.38
CA SER A 133 -7.63 22.42 -22.45
C SER A 133 -8.97 21.95 -21.85
N PRO A 134 -9.86 22.87 -21.43
CA PRO A 134 -11.17 22.49 -20.89
C PRO A 134 -11.98 21.56 -21.80
N GLY A 135 -11.95 21.79 -23.13
CA GLY A 135 -12.64 20.93 -24.08
C GLY A 135 -12.00 19.55 -24.25
N GLU A 136 -10.69 19.41 -24.02
CA GLU A 136 -10.02 18.10 -24.01
C GLU A 136 -10.32 17.34 -22.72
N THR A 137 -10.36 18.02 -21.58
CA THR A 137 -10.76 17.44 -20.28
C THR A 137 -12.16 16.81 -20.33
N GLU A 138 -13.09 17.41 -21.08
CA GLU A 138 -14.44 16.86 -21.33
C GLU A 138 -14.43 15.58 -22.19
N ARG A 139 -13.44 15.43 -23.06
CA ARG A 139 -13.28 14.28 -23.97
C ARG A 139 -12.27 13.25 -23.47
N LEU A 140 -11.74 13.44 -22.27
CA LEU A 140 -10.79 12.54 -21.64
C LEU A 140 -11.48 11.24 -21.24
N HIS A 141 -10.86 10.12 -21.61
CA HIS A 141 -11.23 8.80 -21.13
C HIS A 141 -10.02 8.11 -20.49
N VAL A 142 -10.29 7.37 -19.42
CA VAL A 142 -9.30 6.52 -18.74
C VAL A 142 -9.82 5.09 -18.73
N VAL A 143 -9.05 4.18 -19.33
CA VAL A 143 -9.38 2.74 -19.33
C VAL A 143 -8.35 2.00 -18.49
N VAL A 144 -8.84 1.13 -17.60
CA VAL A 144 -8.00 0.34 -16.70
C VAL A 144 -7.86 -1.09 -17.19
N ASP A 145 -6.62 -1.50 -17.32
CA ASP A 145 -6.18 -2.88 -17.46
C ASP A 145 -5.76 -3.39 -16.07
N THR A 146 -6.50 -4.37 -15.54
CA THR A 146 -6.30 -4.92 -14.19
C THR A 146 -5.38 -6.15 -14.15
N ASP A 147 -4.80 -6.54 -15.29
CA ASP A 147 -3.81 -7.62 -15.36
C ASP A 147 -2.70 -7.23 -16.35
N PRO A 148 -1.97 -6.13 -16.09
CA PRO A 148 -0.90 -5.71 -16.96
C PRO A 148 0.26 -6.71 -16.94
N GLU A 149 1.01 -6.77 -18.03
CA GLU A 149 2.22 -7.60 -18.11
C GLU A 149 3.24 -7.18 -17.02
N PRO A 150 3.95 -8.15 -16.41
CA PRO A 150 4.99 -7.85 -15.44
C PRO A 150 6.10 -6.98 -16.03
N VAL A 151 6.57 -6.01 -15.25
CA VAL A 151 7.74 -5.20 -15.54
C VAL A 151 8.96 -5.93 -15.00
N CYS A 152 9.84 -6.36 -15.89
CA CYS A 152 11.15 -6.90 -15.52
C CYS A 152 12.21 -5.81 -15.63
N CYS A 153 13.03 -5.65 -14.60
CA CYS A 153 14.25 -4.84 -14.68
C CYS A 153 15.47 -5.64 -14.25
N VAL A 154 16.64 -5.16 -14.67
CA VAL A 154 17.92 -5.64 -14.20
C VAL A 154 18.54 -4.50 -13.42
N ASP A 155 18.92 -4.75 -12.17
CA ASP A 155 19.68 -3.80 -11.37
C ASP A 155 21.03 -3.56 -12.07
N PRO A 156 21.34 -2.32 -12.48
CA PRO A 156 22.54 -2.03 -13.24
C PRO A 156 23.83 -2.20 -12.42
N GLU A 157 23.75 -2.13 -11.08
CA GLU A 157 24.89 -2.26 -10.19
C GLU A 157 25.16 -3.71 -9.82
N THR A 158 24.10 -4.48 -9.52
CA THR A 158 24.22 -5.87 -9.04
C THR A 158 24.02 -6.91 -10.13
N GLY A 159 23.43 -6.53 -11.27
CA GLY A 159 23.01 -7.45 -12.33
C GLY A 159 21.81 -8.33 -11.96
N GLU A 160 21.18 -8.09 -10.80
CA GLU A 160 20.06 -8.86 -10.29
C GLU A 160 18.79 -8.58 -11.12
N ARG A 161 18.08 -9.65 -11.52
CA ARG A 161 16.77 -9.53 -12.16
C ARG A 161 15.70 -9.29 -11.10
N ARG A 162 14.93 -8.23 -11.26
CA ARG A 162 13.75 -7.93 -10.44
C ARG A 162 12.51 -7.90 -11.31
N GLU A 163 11.40 -8.36 -10.74
CA GLU A 163 10.09 -8.36 -11.39
C GLU A 163 9.11 -7.61 -10.49
N TRP A 164 8.34 -6.72 -11.11
CA TRP A 164 7.19 -6.07 -10.49
C TRP A 164 5.96 -6.32 -11.36
N ARG A 165 4.91 -6.87 -10.76
CA ARG A 165 3.60 -6.97 -11.39
C ARG A 165 2.73 -5.82 -10.87
N PRO A 166 2.41 -4.82 -11.70
CA PRO A 166 1.53 -3.72 -11.30
C PRO A 166 0.11 -4.23 -11.03
N ASP A 167 -0.57 -3.60 -10.07
CA ASP A 167 -1.97 -3.91 -9.78
C ASP A 167 -2.88 -3.45 -10.93
N CYS A 168 -2.52 -2.36 -11.61
CA CYS A 168 -3.18 -2.00 -12.87
C CYS A 168 -2.33 -1.08 -13.77
N ARG A 169 -2.77 -0.98 -15.02
CA ARG A 169 -2.31 0.05 -15.97
C ARG A 169 -3.51 0.87 -16.44
N ALA A 170 -3.41 2.19 -16.33
CA ALA A 170 -4.45 3.12 -16.74
C ALA A 170 -4.04 3.87 -18.01
N VAL A 171 -4.81 3.70 -19.08
CA VAL A 171 -4.55 4.32 -20.39
C VAL A 171 -5.45 5.54 -20.52
N ALA A 172 -4.82 6.72 -20.62
CA ALA A 172 -5.51 7.99 -20.85
C ALA A 172 -5.58 8.30 -22.34
N SER A 173 -6.75 8.66 -22.85
CA SER A 173 -6.95 9.00 -24.26
C SER A 173 -7.96 10.14 -24.46
N LEU A 174 -7.87 10.81 -25.61
CA LEU A 174 -8.83 11.85 -26.03
C LEU A 174 -9.73 11.37 -27.16
N GLY A 175 -11.01 11.73 -27.08
CA GLY A 175 -11.93 11.66 -28.20
C GLY A 175 -12.37 10.24 -28.58
N ALA A 176 -13.21 10.15 -29.61
CA ALA A 176 -13.74 8.89 -30.12
C ALA A 176 -12.72 8.11 -30.97
N ASP A 177 -11.71 8.81 -31.49
CA ASP A 177 -10.57 8.28 -32.22
C ASP A 177 -9.55 7.60 -31.31
N GLY A 178 -9.62 7.83 -29.99
CA GLY A 178 -8.86 7.08 -28.99
C GLY A 178 -7.37 7.41 -29.02
N ARG A 179 -7.00 8.65 -29.36
CA ARG A 179 -5.60 9.09 -29.31
C ARG A 179 -5.09 8.96 -27.88
N THR A 180 -4.20 8.00 -27.64
CA THR A 180 -3.54 7.82 -26.35
C THR A 180 -2.68 9.03 -26.03
N LEU A 181 -2.91 9.59 -24.84
CA LEU A 181 -2.10 10.65 -24.25
C LEU A 181 -0.90 10.05 -23.51
N THR A 182 -1.17 9.10 -22.61
CA THR A 182 -0.16 8.50 -21.74
C THR A 182 -0.72 7.22 -21.08
N GLU A 183 0.17 6.45 -20.47
CA GLU A 183 -0.17 5.26 -19.68
C GLU A 183 0.42 5.39 -18.27
N TYR A 184 -0.41 5.21 -17.25
CA TYR A 184 0.00 5.20 -15.85
C TYR A 184 0.10 3.76 -15.35
N TRP A 185 1.22 3.42 -14.75
CA TRP A 185 1.48 2.11 -14.15
C TRP A 185 1.29 2.21 -12.65
N CYS A 186 0.36 1.45 -12.07
CA CYS A 186 -0.14 1.72 -10.73
C CYS A 186 0.11 0.55 -9.77
N GLU A 187 0.44 0.89 -8.53
CA GLU A 187 0.46 -0.02 -7.38
C GLU A 187 -0.48 0.54 -6.29
N VAL A 188 -1.38 -0.29 -5.78
CA VAL A 188 -2.38 0.05 -4.76
C VAL A 188 -2.01 -0.63 -3.44
N LYS A 189 -2.15 0.11 -2.34
CA LYS A 189 -1.98 -0.41 -0.97
C LYS A 189 -3.08 0.10 -0.07
N THR A 190 -3.63 -0.79 0.76
CA THR A 190 -4.65 -0.43 1.75
C THR A 190 -4.02 -0.18 3.12
N GLY A 191 -4.42 0.91 3.79
CA GLY A 191 -4.00 1.28 5.14
C GLY A 191 -2.48 1.41 5.27
N ALA A 192 -1.93 0.90 6.38
CA ALA A 192 -0.52 1.00 6.72
C ALA A 192 0.38 0.00 5.97
N ALA A 193 -0.15 -0.78 5.02
CA ALA A 193 0.63 -1.74 4.24
C ALA A 193 1.83 -1.05 3.56
N SER A 194 3.03 -1.56 3.79
CA SER A 194 4.27 -1.03 3.20
C SER A 194 4.48 -1.58 1.79
N PHE A 195 4.96 -0.73 0.87
CA PHE A 195 5.49 -1.19 -0.41
C PHE A 195 6.76 -2.03 -0.18
N GLN A 196 6.89 -3.16 -0.87
CA GLN A 196 8.09 -3.99 -0.73
C GLN A 196 9.27 -3.30 -1.43
N ARG A 197 10.45 -3.23 -0.79
CA ARG A 197 11.63 -2.50 -1.32
C ARG A 197 12.05 -2.95 -2.73
N GLY A 198 11.83 -4.21 -3.08
CA GLY A 198 12.13 -4.78 -4.39
C GLY A 198 11.16 -4.31 -5.50
N GLN A 199 9.89 -4.06 -5.17
CA GLN A 199 8.93 -3.46 -6.11
C GLN A 199 9.34 -2.02 -6.43
N ARG A 200 9.82 -1.27 -5.43
CA ARG A 200 10.19 0.13 -5.60
C ARG A 200 11.29 0.34 -6.64
N ALA A 201 12.35 -0.46 -6.65
CA ALA A 201 13.41 -0.34 -7.67
C ALA A 201 12.92 -0.60 -9.10
N ALA A 202 12.02 -1.57 -9.28
CA ALA A 202 11.41 -1.85 -10.59
C ALA A 202 10.44 -0.74 -11.01
N MET A 203 9.67 -0.20 -10.06
CA MET A 203 8.82 0.98 -10.24
C MET A 203 9.64 2.22 -10.64
N GLU A 204 10.74 2.49 -9.94
CA GLU A 204 11.67 3.60 -10.23
C GLU A 204 12.34 3.42 -11.60
N THR A 205 12.67 2.19 -11.99
CA THR A 205 13.15 1.90 -13.34
C THR A 205 12.08 2.21 -14.39
N LYS A 206 10.84 1.75 -14.15
CA LYS A 206 9.70 2.00 -15.06
C LYS A 206 9.35 3.49 -15.15
N ALA A 207 9.55 4.24 -14.07
CA ALA A 207 9.31 5.67 -13.99
C ALA A 207 10.18 6.50 -14.96
N ARG A 208 11.26 5.92 -15.51
CA ARG A 208 12.06 6.53 -16.58
C ARG A 208 11.36 6.54 -17.95
N GLU A 209 10.40 5.64 -18.14
CA GLU A 209 9.70 5.43 -19.42
C GLU A 209 8.25 5.94 -19.40
N ALA A 210 7.57 5.75 -18.27
CA ALA A 210 6.15 6.07 -18.13
C ALA A 210 5.84 6.50 -16.68
N PRO A 211 4.80 7.33 -16.46
CA PRO A 211 4.36 7.68 -15.12
C PRO A 211 4.00 6.43 -14.29
N VAL A 212 4.59 6.32 -13.10
CA VAL A 212 4.27 5.27 -12.13
C VAL A 212 3.61 5.88 -10.90
N LEU A 213 2.45 5.34 -10.51
CA LEU A 213 1.64 5.81 -9.39
C LEU A 213 1.68 4.82 -8.23
N ALA A 214 2.06 5.30 -7.04
CA ALA A 214 1.86 4.61 -5.79
C ALA A 214 0.58 5.17 -5.13
N ILE A 215 -0.42 4.31 -4.98
CA ILE A 215 -1.76 4.67 -4.48
C ILE A 215 -1.95 4.05 -3.11
N ARG A 216 -2.25 4.87 -2.11
CA ARG A 216 -2.62 4.41 -0.77
C ARG A 216 -4.09 4.71 -0.49
N VAL A 217 -4.84 3.68 -0.14
CA VAL A 217 -6.28 3.74 0.14
C VAL A 217 -6.52 3.53 1.63
N ASP A 218 -7.17 4.50 2.25
CA ASP A 218 -7.68 4.44 3.61
C ASP A 218 -9.16 4.08 3.57
N VAL A 219 -9.54 3.02 4.29
CA VAL A 219 -10.87 2.39 4.25
C VAL A 219 -11.56 2.41 5.62
N ASP A 220 -11.02 3.16 6.58
CA ASP A 220 -11.50 3.17 7.96
C ASP A 220 -12.92 3.77 8.09
N ASP A 221 -13.33 4.63 7.13
CA ASP A 221 -14.64 5.31 7.10
C ASP A 221 -15.67 4.65 6.17
N LEU A 222 -15.46 3.39 5.76
CA LEU A 222 -16.45 2.66 4.97
C LEU A 222 -17.70 2.32 5.81
N PRO A 223 -18.91 2.28 5.20
CA PRO A 223 -19.18 2.39 3.75
C PRO A 223 -19.33 3.84 3.25
N ASP A 224 -19.24 4.83 4.14
CA ASP A 224 -19.61 6.21 3.83
C ASP A 224 -18.57 6.89 2.92
N SER A 225 -17.28 6.66 3.17
CA SER A 225 -16.21 7.24 2.36
C SER A 225 -14.90 6.44 2.43
N TYR A 226 -13.99 6.77 1.51
CA TYR A 226 -12.60 6.32 1.54
C TYR A 226 -11.70 7.47 1.11
N THR A 227 -10.46 7.48 1.58
CA THR A 227 -9.46 8.47 1.18
C THR A 227 -8.36 7.79 0.38
N ALA A 228 -8.08 8.29 -0.82
CA ALA A 228 -6.95 7.83 -1.62
C ALA A 228 -5.87 8.91 -1.71
N ARG A 229 -4.62 8.53 -1.47
CA ARG A 229 -3.43 9.37 -1.67
C ARG A 229 -2.62 8.80 -2.83
N VAL A 230 -2.20 9.65 -3.74
CA VAL A 230 -1.47 9.26 -4.94
C VAL A 230 -0.13 9.96 -4.95
N GLU A 231 0.94 9.18 -5.06
CA GLU A 231 2.31 9.65 -5.19
C GLU A 231 2.86 9.20 -6.55
N ARG A 232 3.58 10.09 -7.25
CA ARG A 232 4.36 9.70 -8.42
C ARG A 232 5.70 9.15 -7.96
N VAL A 233 6.03 7.96 -8.44
CA VAL A 233 7.37 7.41 -8.22
C VAL A 233 8.34 8.18 -9.09
N SER A 234 9.39 8.72 -8.47
CA SER A 234 10.49 9.36 -9.19
C SER A 234 11.42 8.30 -9.75
N PRO A 235 12.05 8.49 -10.92
CA PRO A 235 13.08 7.58 -11.39
C PRO A 235 14.24 7.54 -10.38
N ALA A 236 14.89 6.38 -10.24
CA ALA A 236 16.11 6.30 -9.44
C ALA A 236 17.15 7.25 -10.05
N ASP A 237 17.65 8.20 -9.25
CA ASP A 237 18.60 9.22 -9.67
C ASP A 237 19.76 8.58 -10.42
N GLY A 238 19.82 8.80 -11.74
CA GLY A 238 21.10 8.82 -12.42
C GLY A 238 21.66 10.21 -12.20
N ASP A 239 22.89 10.31 -11.70
CA ASP A 239 23.60 11.58 -11.47
C ASP A 239 23.35 12.56 -12.63
N ASP A 240 22.53 13.58 -12.38
CA ASP A 240 22.46 14.79 -13.17
C ASP A 240 22.19 15.99 -12.23
N PRO A 241 22.80 17.15 -12.51
CA PRO A 241 23.10 18.16 -11.49
C PRO A 241 21.86 18.92 -11.03
N VAL A 242 21.78 19.08 -9.70
CA VAL A 242 20.76 19.85 -8.97
C VAL A 242 20.49 21.22 -9.59
N PRO A 243 19.24 21.54 -9.97
CA PRO A 243 18.75 22.90 -9.96
C PRO A 243 17.95 23.17 -8.68
N ASN A 244 18.25 24.32 -8.09
CA ASN A 244 17.69 24.83 -6.84
C ASN A 244 16.17 25.02 -6.86
N GLY A 245 15.52 24.66 -5.74
CA GLY A 245 14.34 25.33 -5.16
C GLY A 245 13.01 25.22 -5.91
N ASP A 246 12.01 24.55 -5.35
CA ASP A 246 11.09 25.09 -4.33
C ASP A 246 9.96 24.05 -4.11
N GLY A 247 9.75 23.64 -2.87
CA GLY A 247 8.89 22.51 -2.51
C GLY A 247 7.41 22.89 -2.42
N GLY A 248 6.62 22.50 -3.41
CA GLY A 248 5.16 22.63 -3.38
C GLY A 248 4.46 21.39 -2.83
N THR A 249 4.09 21.38 -1.55
CA THR A 249 3.15 20.40 -0.97
C THR A 249 1.72 20.75 -1.36
N MET A 250 1.03 19.87 -2.10
CA MET A 250 -0.40 20.04 -2.40
C MET A 250 -1.22 19.27 -1.35
N VAL A 251 -1.85 20.01 -0.42
CA VAL A 251 -2.83 19.48 0.52
C VAL A 251 -4.22 19.71 -0.08
N VAL A 252 -4.89 18.65 -0.52
CA VAL A 252 -6.29 18.73 -0.92
C VAL A 252 -7.15 18.76 0.36
N ARG A 253 -7.72 19.93 0.66
CA ARG A 253 -8.79 20.09 1.66
C ARG A 253 -10.13 20.18 0.93
N SER A 254 -11.01 19.21 1.13
CA SER A 254 -12.42 19.32 0.78
C SER A 254 -13.08 20.35 1.71
N SER A 255 -13.48 21.49 1.15
CA SER A 255 -14.23 22.51 1.88
C SER A 255 -15.73 22.28 1.70
N THR A 256 -16.40 21.96 2.80
CA THR A 256 -17.86 21.96 2.91
C THR A 256 -18.26 23.21 3.71
N GLU A 257 -18.59 24.29 3.02
CA GLU A 257 -19.37 25.43 3.53
C GLU A 257 -20.37 25.76 2.41
N GLY A 258 -21.68 25.73 2.60
CA GLY A 258 -22.44 26.29 3.72
C GLY A 258 -23.22 27.49 3.22
N ALA A 259 -24.10 27.30 2.22
CA ALA A 259 -24.92 28.37 1.68
C ALA A 259 -26.15 28.63 2.59
N GLN A 260 -26.08 29.72 3.37
CA GLN A 260 -27.25 30.35 3.98
C GLN A 260 -27.75 31.51 3.10
N GLY A 261 -29.08 31.67 3.05
CA GLY A 261 -29.71 32.99 2.95
C GLY A 261 -30.42 33.28 1.63
N GLY A 262 -31.66 32.80 1.50
CA GLY A 262 -32.57 33.19 0.42
C GLY A 262 -34.00 33.28 0.91
N THR A 263 -34.32 34.35 1.65
CA THR A 263 -35.65 34.71 2.11
C THR A 263 -36.62 34.89 0.93
N ARG A 264 -37.78 34.23 0.97
CA ARG A 264 -38.99 34.72 0.30
C ARG A 264 -40.25 34.26 1.04
N GLU A 265 -40.91 35.26 1.61
CA GLU A 265 -42.31 35.23 2.06
C GLU A 265 -43.24 34.86 0.90
N GLY A 266 -44.32 34.14 1.20
CA GLY A 266 -45.39 33.87 0.23
C GLY A 266 -46.41 32.84 0.69
N THR A 267 -47.27 33.26 1.63
CA THR A 267 -48.71 32.95 1.72
C THR A 267 -49.15 31.48 1.86
N LEU A 268 -49.61 31.15 3.08
CA LEU A 268 -50.61 30.13 3.37
C LEU A 268 -52.00 30.62 2.90
N ASP A 269 -52.69 29.80 2.12
CA ASP A 269 -54.16 29.61 2.15
C ASP A 269 -54.40 28.19 1.60
N GLU A 270 -54.70 27.20 2.42
CA GLU A 270 -56.03 26.80 2.93
C GLU A 270 -56.85 25.93 1.93
N PHE A 271 -57.38 24.83 2.48
CA PHE A 271 -58.50 23.97 2.04
C PHE A 271 -58.28 22.74 1.12
N THR A 272 -58.45 21.60 1.81
CA THR A 272 -59.13 20.33 1.45
C THR A 272 -58.43 19.30 0.56
#